data_AF-A0A2V5V8E2-F1
#
_entry.id   AF-A0A2V5V8E2-F1
#
_cell.length_a   1.000
_cell.length_b   1.000
_cell.length_c   1.000
_cell.angle_alpha   90.00
_cell.angle_beta   90.00
_cell.angle_gamma   90.00
#
_symmetry.space_group_name_H-M   'P 1'
#
loop_
_entity.id
_entity.type
_entity.pdbx_description
1 polymer ?
#
loop_
_entity_poly.entity_id
_entity_poly.type
_entity_poly.pdbx_seq_one_letter_code
_entity_poly.pdbx_strand_id
1 'polypeptide(L)'
;RADIILKATKVDGVYDRDPNTDANARLYERVTFTEALTKRLQIMDSTAFSLCMDNKIPIVVFAMNKPSNIRDAVLGRKVGTLVCDEPEPK
;
A
#
# COMPACT_ATOMS: atom_id res chain seq x y z
N ARG A 1 19.43 1.54 7.14
CA ARG A 1 18.01 1.90 7.37
C ARG A 1 17.36 1.97 6.00
N ALA A 2 16.19 1.37 5.80
CA ALA A 2 15.48 1.45 4.52
C ALA A 2 14.61 2.71 4.48
N ASP A 3 14.52 3.34 3.32
CA ASP A 3 13.68 4.53 3.12
C ASP A 3 12.22 4.15 2.83
N ILE A 4 11.98 2.96 2.26
CA ILE A 4 10.65 2.50 1.85
C ILE A 4 10.60 0.96 1.75
N ILE A 5 9.44 0.38 1.99
CA ILE A 5 9.15 -1.05 1.76
C ILE A 5 8.31 -1.20 0.49
N LEU A 6 8.81 -2.01 -0.45
CA LEU A 6 8.09 -2.38 -1.66
C LEU A 6 7.38 -3.72 -1.45
N LYS A 7 6.05 -3.71 -1.39
CA LYS A 7 5.23 -4.91 -1.25
C LYS A 7 4.54 -5.25 -2.57
N ALA A 8 5.06 -6.26 -3.25
CA ALA A 8 4.46 -6.77 -4.47
C ALA A 8 3.28 -7.73 -4.19
N THR A 9 2.16 -7.55 -4.89
CA THR A 9 0.92 -8.32 -4.74
C THR A 9 0.37 -8.83 -6.06
N LYS A 10 -0.66 -9.69 -6.01
CA LYS A 10 -1.42 -10.13 -7.20
C LYS A 10 -2.41 -9.07 -7.71
N VAL A 11 -2.90 -8.22 -6.82
CA VAL A 11 -3.81 -7.10 -7.10
C VAL A 11 -3.05 -5.77 -7.19
N ASP A 12 -3.68 -4.75 -7.78
CA ASP A 12 -3.04 -3.46 -8.09
C ASP A 12 -2.61 -2.63 -6.88
N GLY A 13 -3.13 -2.92 -5.68
CA GLY A 13 -2.75 -2.27 -4.43
C GLY A 13 -3.72 -2.62 -3.30
N VAL A 14 -4.01 -1.66 -2.43
CA VAL A 14 -4.95 -1.82 -1.30
C VAL A 14 -6.31 -1.28 -1.69
N TYR A 15 -7.35 -2.10 -1.49
CA TYR A 15 -8.73 -1.76 -1.79
C TYR A 15 -9.57 -1.58 -0.52
N ASP A 16 -10.68 -0.87 -0.62
CA ASP A 16 -11.66 -0.74 0.47
C ASP A 16 -12.39 -2.05 0.79
N ARG A 17 -12.44 -2.97 -0.17
CA ARG A 17 -13.03 -4.32 -0.10
C ARG A 17 -12.37 -5.24 -1.14
N ASP A 18 -12.67 -6.53 -1.13
CA ASP A 18 -12.05 -7.49 -2.06
C ASP A 18 -12.52 -7.26 -3.52
N PRO A 19 -11.61 -6.85 -4.44
CA PRO A 19 -11.94 -6.59 -5.84
C PRO A 19 -12.33 -7.85 -6.63
N ASN A 20 -12.03 -9.06 -6.13
CA ASN A 20 -12.44 -10.30 -6.77
C ASN A 20 -13.92 -10.62 -6.51
N THR A 21 -14.50 -10.08 -5.43
CA THR A 21 -15.88 -10.35 -5.03
C THR A 21 -16.82 -9.16 -5.23
N ASP A 22 -16.29 -7.93 -5.25
CA ASP A 22 -17.08 -6.71 -5.45
C ASP A 22 -16.45 -5.85 -6.56
N ALA A 23 -17.19 -5.71 -7.67
CA ALA A 23 -16.77 -4.90 -8.81
C ALA A 23 -16.69 -3.39 -8.48
N ASN A 24 -17.29 -2.94 -7.38
CA ASN A 24 -17.23 -1.56 -6.91
C ASN A 24 -16.06 -1.31 -5.96
N ALA A 25 -15.17 -2.30 -5.75
CA ALA A 25 -13.98 -2.12 -4.92
C ALA A 25 -13.12 -0.95 -5.42
N ARG A 26 -12.82 -0.03 -4.51
CA ARG A 26 -12.06 1.19 -4.80
C ARG A 26 -10.63 1.01 -4.32
N LEU A 27 -9.70 1.18 -5.25
CA LEU A 27 -8.27 1.23 -4.94
C LEU A 27 -7.98 2.54 -4.19
N TYR A 28 -7.26 2.45 -3.09
CA TYR A 28 -6.70 3.63 -2.43
C TYR A 28 -5.42 4.07 -3.13
N GLU A 29 -5.26 5.36 -3.36
CA GLU A 29 -3.98 5.88 -3.87
C GLU A 29 -3.01 6.08 -2.71
N ARG A 30 -3.51 6.57 -1.56
CA ARG A 30 -2.77 6.64 -0.31
C ARG A 30 -3.67 6.29 0.89
N VAL A 31 -3.07 5.67 1.91
CA VAL A 31 -3.73 5.28 3.15
C VAL A 31 -2.81 5.57 4.32
N THR A 32 -3.33 6.14 5.40
CA THR A 32 -2.51 6.30 6.61
C THR A 32 -2.38 4.99 7.38
N PHE A 33 -1.29 4.80 8.15
CA PHE A 33 -1.17 3.61 9.02
C PHE A 33 -2.38 3.44 9.94
N THR A 34 -2.85 4.55 10.52
CA THR A 34 -4.06 4.58 11.37
C THR A 34 -5.30 4.15 10.60
N GLU A 35 -5.54 4.68 9.40
CA GLU A 35 -6.70 4.28 8.58
C GLU A 35 -6.65 2.81 8.20
N ALA A 36 -5.47 2.29 7.84
CA ALA A 36 -5.30 0.87 7.54
C ALA A 36 -5.66 -0.02 8.74
N LEU A 37 -5.27 0.38 9.97
CA LEU A 37 -5.65 -0.31 11.20
C LEU A 37 -7.15 -0.20 11.49
N THR A 38 -7.71 1.01 11.43
CA THR A 38 -9.14 1.26 11.70
C THR A 38 -10.03 0.49 10.74
N LYS A 39 -9.67 0.46 9.45
CA LYS A 39 -10.40 -0.28 8.40
C LYS A 39 -10.00 -1.77 8.30
N ARG A 40 -9.08 -2.24 9.16
CA ARG A 40 -8.55 -3.62 9.19
C ARG A 40 -8.04 -4.11 7.83
N LEU A 41 -7.41 -3.22 7.06
CA LEU A 41 -6.88 -3.54 5.74
C LEU A 41 -5.76 -4.57 5.87
N GLN A 42 -5.88 -5.69 5.16
CA GLN A 42 -4.93 -6.80 5.21
C GLN A 42 -3.70 -6.51 4.33
N ILE A 43 -2.90 -5.53 4.74
CA ILE A 43 -1.74 -5.06 3.97
C ILE A 43 -0.56 -6.02 4.11
N MET A 44 -0.19 -6.42 5.32
CA MET A 44 0.85 -7.42 5.61
C MET A 44 0.55 -8.06 6.98
N ASP A 45 1.40 -8.97 7.45
CA ASP A 45 1.23 -9.47 8.82
C ASP A 45 1.31 -8.33 9.85
N SER A 46 0.60 -8.48 10.96
CA SER A 46 0.47 -7.43 11.96
C SER A 46 1.80 -7.02 12.59
N THR A 47 2.79 -7.92 12.68
CA THR A 47 4.08 -7.62 13.32
C THR A 47 4.95 -6.78 12.39
N ALA A 48 5.06 -7.16 11.12
CA ALA A 48 5.76 -6.37 10.11
C ALA A 48 5.10 -5.01 9.90
N PHE A 49 3.76 -4.96 9.93
CA PHE A 49 3.02 -3.71 9.80
C PHE A 49 3.34 -2.75 10.95
N SER A 50 3.26 -3.22 12.20
CA SER A 50 3.62 -2.41 13.38
C SER A 50 5.07 -1.94 13.32
N LEU A 51 6.01 -2.79 12.88
CA LEU A 51 7.40 -2.40 12.73
C LEU A 51 7.58 -1.24 11.74
N CYS A 52 6.86 -1.27 10.61
CA CYS A 52 6.88 -0.20 9.62
C CYS A 52 6.27 1.09 10.17
N MET A 53 5.14 0.98 10.88
CA MET A 53 4.47 2.12 11.52
C MET A 53 5.36 2.78 12.59
N ASP A 54 5.90 2.01 13.52
CA ASP A 54 6.74 2.51 14.62
C ASP A 54 8.00 3.22 14.12
N ASN A 55 8.60 2.70 13.04
CA ASN A 55 9.79 3.27 12.42
C ASN A 55 9.48 4.31 11.35
N LYS A 56 8.20 4.58 11.08
CA LYS A 56 7.70 5.47 10.03
C LYS A 56 8.28 5.15 8.65
N ILE A 57 8.38 3.87 8.32
CA ILE A 57 8.87 3.38 7.03
C ILE A 57 7.66 3.20 6.12
N PRO A 58 7.50 4.03 5.07
CA PRO A 58 6.37 3.92 4.15
C PRO A 58 6.36 2.58 3.40
N ILE A 59 5.17 2.15 2.99
CA ILE A 59 4.98 0.90 2.25
C ILE A 59 4.29 1.22 0.91
N VAL A 60 4.85 0.76 -0.20
CA VAL A 60 4.19 0.81 -1.51
C VAL A 60 3.67 -0.57 -1.85
N VAL A 61 2.36 -0.70 -1.98
CA VAL A 61 1.69 -1.94 -2.38
C VAL A 61 1.32 -1.85 -3.85
N PHE A 62 1.85 -2.75 -4.69
CA PHE A 62 1.62 -2.71 -6.14
C PHE A 62 1.55 -4.11 -6.75
N ALA A 63 0.89 -4.23 -7.90
CA ALA A 63 0.84 -5.51 -8.62
C ALA A 63 2.18 -5.87 -9.27
N MET A 64 2.64 -7.12 -9.09
CA MET A 64 3.84 -7.64 -9.74
C MET A 64 3.63 -7.96 -11.24
N ASN A 65 2.38 -8.12 -11.67
CA ASN A 65 2.03 -8.54 -13.04
C ASN A 65 2.34 -7.47 -14.11
N LYS A 66 2.57 -6.22 -13.73
CA LYS A 66 2.93 -5.12 -14.62
C LYS A 66 4.45 -4.92 -14.56
N PRO A 67 5.20 -5.25 -15.62
CA PRO A 67 6.67 -5.21 -15.61
C PRO A 67 7.27 -3.84 -15.27
N SER A 68 6.55 -2.76 -15.55
CA SER A 68 7.00 -1.40 -15.23
C SER A 68 6.83 -1.03 -13.76
N ASN A 69 5.95 -1.70 -13.01
CA ASN A 69 5.57 -1.26 -11.66
C ASN A 69 6.74 -1.19 -10.68
N ILE A 70 7.66 -2.17 -10.71
CA ILE A 70 8.85 -2.16 -9.85
C ILE A 70 9.71 -0.94 -10.17
N ARG A 71 9.96 -0.70 -11.47
CA ARG A 71 10.75 0.45 -11.93
C ARG A 71 10.07 1.75 -11.55
N ASP A 72 8.78 1.87 -11.80
CA ASP A 72 8.01 3.08 -11.54
C ASP A 72 7.95 3.38 -10.02
N ALA A 73 7.80 2.35 -9.18
CA ALA A 73 7.83 2.49 -7.73
C ALA A 73 9.19 2.98 -7.21
N VAL A 74 10.29 2.41 -7.73
CA VAL A 74 11.66 2.85 -7.39
C VAL A 74 11.93 4.29 -7.86
N LEU A 75 11.36 4.69 -8.99
CA LEU A 75 11.46 6.06 -9.51
C LEU A 75 10.53 7.06 -8.79
N GLY A 76 9.79 6.64 -7.77
CA GLY A 76 8.85 7.50 -7.03
C GLY A 76 7.62 7.91 -7.84
N ARG A 77 7.31 7.21 -8.93
CA ARG A 77 6.08 7.42 -9.68
C ARG A 77 4.90 6.83 -8.90
N LYS A 78 3.70 7.30 -9.22
CA LYS A 78 2.48 6.82 -8.59
C LYS A 78 2.16 5.41 -9.07
N VAL A 79 2.32 4.42 -8.20
CA VAL A 79 2.04 3.01 -8.48
C VAL A 79 1.33 2.38 -7.30
N GLY A 80 0.17 1.77 -7.56
CA GLY A 80 -0.63 1.10 -6.54
C GLY A 80 -1.02 2.03 -5.39
N THR A 81 -0.79 1.59 -4.16
CA THR A 81 -1.14 2.33 -2.94
C THR A 81 0.08 2.65 -2.10
N LEU A 82 0.21 3.90 -1.67
CA LEU A 82 1.19 4.33 -0.67
C LEU A 82 0.58 4.29 0.74
N VAL A 83 1.26 3.62 1.66
CA VAL A 83 0.91 3.59 3.08
C VAL A 83 1.96 4.39 3.85
N CYS A 84 1.56 5.47 4.51
CA CYS A 84 2.46 6.35 5.27
C CYS A 84 1.73 7.06 6.42
N ASP A 85 2.38 7.94 7.17
CA ASP A 85 1.72 8.75 8.22
C ASP A 85 0.92 9.94 7.65
N GLU A 86 1.24 10.35 6.42
CA GLU A 86 0.66 11.54 5.80
C GLU A 86 -0.64 11.20 5.05
N PRO A 87 -1.71 11.98 5.22
CA PRO A 87 -2.94 11.79 4.46
C PRO A 87 -2.75 12.16 2.98
N GLU A 88 -3.77 11.88 2.16
CA GLU A 88 -3.81 12.40 0.78
C GLU A 88 -3.76 13.93 0.78
N PRO A 89 -2.93 14.55 -0.08
CA PRO A 89 -3.00 15.98 -0.32
C PRO A 89 -4.39 16.31 -0.87
N LYS A 90 -5.08 17.29 -0.25
CA LYS A 90 -6.36 17.82 -0.74
C LYS A 90 -6.16 18.68 -2.00
#